data_AF-A0A924CNJ8-F1
#
_entry.id   AF-A0A924CNJ8-F1
#
_cell.length_a   1.000
_cell.length_b   1.000
_cell.length_c   1.000
_cell.angle_alpha   90.00
_cell.angle_beta   90.00
_cell.angle_gamma   90.00
#
_symmetry.space_group_name_H-M   'P 1'
#
loop_
_entity.id
_entity.type
_entity.pdbx_description
1 polymer ?
#
loop_
_entity_poly.entity_id
_entity_poly.type
_entity_poly.pdbx_seq_one_letter_code
_entity_poly.pdbx_strand_id
1 'polypeptide(L)'
;KFIKRWIPELRHVAPVQLGMPPKSAGYIPAILDYKQARHQRVKHLEHQRKDFRQTPDILPFLARMPDSVTPFASDRFSDSDIRWAIEGTQDLFPPALDLDALDLQQSQALRSWLVAHVNINARKSPPGTPKETKRKMKPIDQSYGMQLDLDELLEID
;
A
#
# COMPACT_ATOMS: atom_id res chain seq x y z
N LYS A 1 -25.39 -3.22 -15.01
CA LYS A 1 -26.62 -3.85 -14.42
C LYS A 1 -26.69 -3.66 -12.90
N PHE A 2 -25.61 -3.87 -12.15
CA PHE A 2 -25.58 -3.74 -10.68
C PHE A 2 -26.01 -2.36 -10.15
N ILE A 3 -25.35 -1.27 -10.55
CA ILE A 3 -25.63 0.10 -10.08
C ILE A 3 -27.10 0.47 -10.27
N LYS A 4 -27.68 0.18 -11.45
CA LYS A 4 -29.10 0.47 -11.76
C LYS A 4 -30.12 -0.31 -10.91
N ARG A 5 -29.73 -1.45 -10.35
CA ARG A 5 -30.58 -2.27 -9.46
C ARG A 5 -30.60 -1.68 -8.04
N TRP A 6 -29.45 -1.26 -7.54
CA TRP A 6 -29.28 -0.81 -6.15
C TRP A 6 -29.41 0.71 -5.96
N ILE A 7 -29.18 1.49 -7.02
CA ILE A 7 -29.29 2.94 -7.03
C ILE A 7 -30.30 3.31 -8.15
N PRO A 8 -31.61 3.28 -7.85
CA PRO A 8 -32.66 3.39 -8.87
C PRO A 8 -32.72 4.77 -9.53
N GLU A 9 -32.32 5.82 -8.83
CA GLU A 9 -32.21 7.20 -9.34
C GLU A 9 -31.20 7.33 -10.49
N LEU A 10 -30.30 6.36 -10.71
CA LEU A 10 -29.34 6.37 -11.83
C LEU A 10 -29.74 5.46 -13.00
N ARG A 11 -30.96 4.91 -13.02
CA ARG A 11 -31.40 3.98 -14.08
C ARG A 11 -31.37 4.59 -15.48
N HIS A 12 -31.71 5.86 -15.59
CA HIS A 12 -31.78 6.61 -16.85
C HIS A 12 -30.41 7.11 -17.33
N VAL A 13 -29.39 7.07 -16.48
CA VAL A 13 -28.02 7.50 -16.82
C VAL A 13 -27.35 6.47 -17.72
N ALA A 14 -26.64 6.96 -18.75
CA ALA A 14 -25.88 6.12 -19.68
C ALA A 14 -24.67 5.48 -18.95
N PRO A 15 -24.29 4.23 -19.26
CA PRO A 15 -23.18 3.56 -18.57
C PRO A 15 -21.85 4.32 -18.58
N VAL A 16 -21.56 5.05 -19.65
CA VAL A 16 -20.33 5.87 -19.80
C VAL A 16 -20.24 6.97 -18.73
N GLN A 17 -21.38 7.45 -18.23
CA GLN A 17 -21.47 8.53 -17.25
C GLN A 17 -21.45 8.01 -15.80
N LEU A 18 -21.45 6.69 -15.57
CA LEU A 18 -21.41 6.10 -14.22
C LEU A 18 -19.99 5.99 -13.63
N GLY A 19 -18.95 6.32 -14.41
CA GLY A 19 -17.56 6.34 -13.94
C GLY A 19 -17.21 7.53 -13.06
N MET A 20 -18.05 8.55 -13.04
CA MET A 20 -17.97 9.71 -12.15
C MET A 20 -19.33 9.95 -11.50
N PRO A 21 -19.41 10.52 -10.30
CA PRO A 21 -20.67 10.83 -9.65
C PRO A 21 -21.51 11.73 -10.58
N PRO A 22 -22.66 11.25 -11.06
CA PRO A 22 -23.48 11.99 -12.01
C PRO A 22 -24.12 13.20 -11.33
N LYS A 23 -24.11 14.36 -12.00
CA LYS A 23 -24.73 15.61 -11.52
C LYS A 23 -26.25 15.62 -11.76
N SER A 24 -26.93 14.52 -11.48
CA SER A 24 -28.39 14.41 -11.65
C SER A 24 -29.11 14.93 -10.41
N ALA A 25 -30.23 15.65 -10.58
CA ALA A 25 -30.98 16.32 -9.52
C ALA A 25 -31.48 15.40 -8.37
N GLY A 26 -31.47 14.08 -8.54
CA GLY A 26 -31.85 13.09 -7.52
C GLY A 26 -30.69 12.30 -6.90
N TYR A 27 -29.43 12.55 -7.30
CA TYR A 27 -28.26 11.84 -6.77
C TYR A 27 -27.40 12.82 -5.97
N ILE A 28 -26.98 12.39 -4.77
CA ILE A 28 -26.21 13.24 -3.86
C ILE A 28 -24.82 13.49 -4.47
N PRO A 29 -24.26 14.71 -4.34
CA PRO A 29 -22.86 14.95 -4.69
C PRO A 29 -21.92 14.02 -3.92
N ALA A 30 -20.72 13.80 -4.45
CA ALA A 30 -19.70 13.03 -3.74
C ALA A 30 -19.44 13.66 -2.36
N ILE A 31 -19.45 12.82 -1.33
CA ILE A 31 -19.22 13.23 0.07
C ILE A 31 -17.80 13.81 0.26
N LEU A 32 -16.87 13.42 -0.61
CA LEU A 32 -15.46 13.74 -0.51
C LEU A 32 -14.85 13.96 -1.91
N ASP A 33 -13.97 14.94 -2.01
CA ASP A 33 -13.06 15.03 -3.16
C ASP A 33 -12.02 13.90 -3.04
N TYR A 34 -12.20 12.86 -3.85
CA TYR A 34 -11.33 11.68 -3.84
C TYR A 34 -9.87 12.03 -4.12
N LYS A 35 -9.60 13.00 -5.00
CA LYS A 35 -8.22 13.36 -5.36
C LYS A 35 -7.51 13.99 -4.15
N GLN A 36 -8.15 14.94 -3.50
CA GLN A 36 -7.61 15.58 -2.30
C GLN A 36 -7.47 14.59 -1.14
N ALA A 37 -8.49 13.78 -0.89
CA ALA A 37 -8.47 12.78 0.18
C ALA A 37 -7.37 11.74 -0.02
N ARG A 38 -7.16 11.29 -1.26
CA ARG A 38 -6.05 10.40 -1.61
C ARG A 38 -4.71 11.05 -1.30
N HIS A 39 -4.52 12.31 -1.69
CA HIS A 39 -3.28 13.03 -1.43
C HIS A 39 -3.01 13.18 0.09
N GLN A 40 -4.03 13.57 0.85
CA GLN A 40 -3.94 13.68 2.32
C GLN A 40 -3.61 12.34 2.97
N ARG A 41 -4.25 11.25 2.51
CA ARG A 41 -3.96 9.90 2.99
C ARG A 41 -2.51 9.49 2.72
N VAL A 42 -2.00 9.75 1.52
CA VAL A 42 -0.60 9.47 1.19
C VAL A 42 0.33 10.26 2.11
N LYS A 43 0.11 11.56 2.27
CA LYS A 43 0.89 12.42 3.18
C LYS A 43 0.88 11.91 4.62
N HIS A 44 -0.29 11.47 5.09
CA HIS A 44 -0.45 10.90 6.44
C HIS A 44 0.33 9.59 6.60
N LEU A 45 0.24 8.68 5.63
CA LEU A 45 0.99 7.42 5.63
C LEU A 45 2.50 7.66 5.59
N GLU A 46 2.96 8.63 4.78
CA GLU A 46 4.37 9.03 4.72
C GLU A 46 4.87 9.56 6.06
N HIS A 47 4.05 10.35 6.76
CA HIS A 47 4.36 10.84 8.08
C HIS A 47 4.44 9.70 9.11
N GLN A 48 3.46 8.80 9.15
CA GLN A 48 3.46 7.63 10.03
C GLN A 48 4.68 6.72 9.79
N ARG A 49 5.10 6.58 8.53
CA ARG A 49 6.26 5.75 8.16
C ARG A 49 7.60 6.45 8.34
N LYS A 50 7.63 7.74 8.69
CA LYS A 50 8.88 8.51 8.81
C LYS A 50 9.80 7.91 9.87
N ASP A 51 9.27 7.58 11.04
CA ASP A 51 10.05 7.08 12.17
C ASP A 51 10.59 5.68 11.90
N PHE A 52 9.76 4.81 11.32
CA PHE A 52 10.18 3.49 10.82
C PHE A 52 11.32 3.59 9.80
N ARG A 53 11.28 4.57 8.89
CA ARG A 53 12.33 4.76 7.88
C ARG A 53 13.66 5.25 8.46
N GLN A 54 13.66 5.93 9.60
CA GLN A 54 14.88 6.54 10.16
C GLN A 54 15.53 5.68 11.25
N THR A 55 14.82 4.71 11.81
CA THR A 55 15.29 3.92 12.95
C THR A 55 15.98 2.62 12.51
N PRO A 56 17.21 2.32 12.96
CA PRO A 56 17.89 1.06 12.59
C PRO A 56 17.19 -0.17 13.16
N ASP A 57 16.63 -0.05 14.35
CA ASP A 57 15.80 -1.07 14.97
C ASP A 57 14.35 -0.97 14.50
N ILE A 58 13.85 -2.04 13.88
CA ILE A 58 12.49 -2.10 13.34
C ILE A 58 11.52 -2.89 14.21
N LEU A 59 12.01 -3.64 15.21
CA LEU A 59 11.18 -4.54 16.04
C LEU A 59 9.99 -3.82 16.68
N PRO A 60 10.10 -2.58 17.19
CA PRO A 60 8.97 -1.87 17.78
C PRO A 60 7.82 -1.56 16.81
N PHE A 61 8.10 -1.60 15.50
CA PHE A 61 7.13 -1.31 14.45
C PHE A 61 6.52 -2.57 13.83
N LEU A 62 7.02 -3.75 14.18
CA LEU A 62 6.50 -5.02 13.72
C LEU A 62 5.39 -5.52 14.65
N ALA A 63 4.32 -6.00 14.06
CA ALA A 63 3.27 -6.66 14.81
C ALA A 63 3.75 -8.07 15.22
N ARG A 64 3.55 -8.42 16.49
CA ARG A 64 3.75 -9.79 16.94
C ARG A 64 2.69 -10.70 16.34
N MET A 65 3.10 -11.93 16.04
CA MET A 65 2.16 -12.98 15.65
C MET A 65 1.20 -13.24 16.82
N PRO A 66 -0.13 -13.22 16.60
CA PRO A 66 -1.07 -13.57 17.65
C PRO A 66 -0.97 -15.07 17.99
N ASP A 67 -1.32 -15.42 19.23
CA ASP A 67 -1.33 -16.81 19.70
C ASP A 67 -2.29 -17.70 18.90
N SER A 68 -3.34 -17.09 18.32
CA SER A 68 -4.32 -17.77 17.48
C SER A 68 -4.61 -16.95 16.22
N VAL A 69 -4.55 -17.64 15.07
CA VAL A 69 -4.96 -17.12 13.76
C VAL A 69 -6.35 -17.62 13.36
N THR A 70 -7.10 -18.19 14.29
CA THR A 70 -8.44 -18.71 14.03
C THR A 70 -9.37 -17.59 13.56
N PRO A 71 -10.05 -17.75 12.42
CA PRO A 71 -10.99 -16.74 11.93
C PRO A 71 -12.10 -16.46 12.95
N PHE A 72 -12.44 -15.18 13.08
CA PHE A 72 -13.56 -14.74 13.90
C PHE A 72 -14.86 -15.43 13.49
N ALA A 73 -15.65 -15.88 14.49
CA ALA A 73 -16.95 -16.52 14.32
C ALA A 73 -16.94 -17.84 13.52
N SER A 74 -15.79 -18.50 13.38
CA SER A 74 -15.70 -19.82 12.75
C SER A 74 -16.54 -20.88 13.46
N ASP A 75 -16.73 -20.75 14.78
CA ASP A 75 -17.62 -21.54 15.61
C ASP A 75 -19.11 -21.43 15.23
N ARG A 76 -19.50 -20.35 14.56
CA ARG A 76 -20.90 -20.09 14.17
C ARG A 76 -21.32 -20.79 12.88
N PHE A 77 -20.36 -21.29 12.10
CA PHE A 77 -20.61 -21.91 10.81
C PHE A 77 -20.12 -23.36 10.85
N SER A 78 -21.04 -24.32 10.76
CA SER A 78 -20.74 -25.75 10.80
C SER A 78 -19.75 -26.21 9.73
N ASP A 79 -19.71 -25.49 8.60
CA ASP A 79 -18.95 -25.86 7.41
C ASP A 79 -17.60 -25.11 7.32
N SER A 80 -17.20 -24.41 8.39
CA SER A 80 -15.92 -23.68 8.42
C SER A 80 -14.75 -24.64 8.63
N ASP A 81 -13.86 -24.76 7.65
CA ASP A 81 -12.59 -25.49 7.82
C ASP A 81 -11.53 -24.58 8.43
N ILE A 82 -11.26 -24.79 9.72
CA ILE A 82 -10.23 -24.08 10.49
C ILE A 82 -9.02 -24.95 10.84
N ARG A 83 -8.91 -26.17 10.29
CA ARG A 83 -7.79 -27.08 10.60
C ARG A 83 -6.44 -26.47 10.29
N TRP A 84 -6.34 -25.72 9.20
CA TRP A 84 -5.12 -24.98 8.82
C TRP A 84 -4.65 -23.97 9.88
N ALA A 85 -5.57 -23.41 10.68
CA ALA A 85 -5.27 -22.43 11.72
C ALA A 85 -4.89 -23.08 13.05
N ILE A 86 -5.40 -24.29 13.33
CA ILE A 86 -5.21 -24.99 14.60
C ILE A 86 -4.04 -25.97 14.53
N GLU A 87 -3.98 -26.76 13.46
CA GLU A 87 -3.03 -27.87 13.34
C GLU A 87 -1.62 -27.39 12.97
N GLY A 88 -1.46 -26.11 12.59
CA GLY A 88 -0.18 -25.49 12.28
C GLY A 88 0.58 -26.27 11.21
N THR A 89 0.41 -25.92 9.94
CA THR A 89 1.01 -26.66 8.81
C THR A 89 2.53 -26.47 8.73
N GLN A 90 3.29 -27.03 9.68
CA GLN A 90 4.73 -26.88 9.85
C GLN A 90 5.53 -27.46 8.66
N ASP A 91 4.99 -28.48 8.00
CA ASP A 91 5.66 -29.09 6.85
C ASP A 91 5.67 -28.20 5.60
N LEU A 92 4.73 -27.25 5.50
CA LEU A 92 4.61 -26.37 4.34
C LEU A 92 5.12 -24.96 4.61
N PHE A 93 5.19 -24.53 5.86
CA PHE A 93 5.60 -23.18 6.24
C PHE A 93 6.55 -23.20 7.43
N PRO A 94 7.63 -22.41 7.41
CA PRO A 94 8.50 -22.26 8.56
C PRO A 94 7.69 -21.69 9.75
N PRO A 95 8.12 -21.98 10.98
CA PRO A 95 7.51 -21.36 12.16
C PRO A 95 7.64 -19.84 12.10
N ALA A 96 6.72 -19.14 12.77
CA ALA A 96 6.77 -17.70 12.89
C ALA A 96 8.11 -17.25 13.50
N LEU A 97 8.66 -16.16 12.97
CA LEU A 97 9.87 -15.55 13.49
C LEU A 97 9.59 -14.96 14.88
N ASP A 98 10.31 -15.43 15.90
CA ASP A 98 10.24 -14.86 17.24
C ASP A 98 10.95 -13.50 17.26
N LEU A 99 10.17 -12.42 17.35
CA LEU A 99 10.68 -11.06 17.34
C LEU A 99 11.39 -10.68 18.65
N ASP A 100 11.07 -11.34 19.76
CA ASP A 100 11.61 -10.98 21.08
C ASP A 100 13.01 -11.59 21.32
N ALA A 101 13.35 -12.63 20.56
CA ALA A 101 14.67 -13.25 20.56
C ALA A 101 15.69 -12.56 19.65
N LEU A 102 15.26 -11.60 18.81
CA LEU A 102 16.15 -10.95 17.84
C LEU A 102 17.01 -9.88 18.48
N ASP A 103 18.31 -9.89 18.13
CA ASP A 103 19.21 -8.81 18.48
C ASP A 103 19.15 -7.63 17.49
N LEU A 104 19.86 -6.55 17.81
CA LEU A 104 19.90 -5.35 16.96
C LEU A 104 20.47 -5.63 15.56
N GLN A 105 21.44 -6.54 15.43
CA GLN A 105 22.05 -6.87 14.14
C GLN A 105 21.06 -7.64 13.26
N GLN A 106 20.32 -8.58 13.84
CA GLN A 106 19.28 -9.34 13.18
C GLN A 106 18.07 -8.46 12.82
N SER A 107 17.70 -7.50 13.68
CA SER A 107 16.70 -6.46 13.36
C SER A 107 17.10 -5.65 12.12
N GLN A 108 18.37 -5.22 12.03
CA GLN A 108 18.89 -4.52 10.85
C GLN A 108 18.90 -5.39 9.59
N ALA A 109 19.22 -6.69 9.72
CA ALA A 109 19.15 -7.63 8.61
C ALA A 109 17.70 -7.80 8.13
N LEU A 110 16.75 -7.97 9.06
CA LEU A 110 15.31 -8.09 8.77
C LEU A 110 14.77 -6.83 8.07
N ARG A 111 15.24 -5.64 8.46
CA ARG A 111 14.91 -4.37 7.80
C ARG A 111 15.22 -4.39 6.31
N SER A 112 16.29 -5.05 5.87
CA SER A 112 16.63 -5.13 4.44
C SER A 112 15.59 -5.88 3.61
N TRP A 113 14.78 -6.75 4.23
CA TRP A 113 13.72 -7.51 3.56
C TRP A 113 12.42 -6.72 3.42
N LEU A 114 12.17 -5.75 4.32
CA LEU A 114 10.93 -4.96 4.35
C LEU A 114 11.00 -3.67 3.54
N VAL A 115 12.21 -3.23 3.21
CA VAL A 115 12.45 -1.99 2.47
C VAL A 115 12.31 -2.24 0.96
N ALA A 116 11.07 -2.35 0.48
CA ALA A 116 10.77 -2.37 -0.95
C ALA A 116 10.78 -0.97 -1.60
N HIS A 117 10.63 0.11 -0.81
CA HIS A 117 10.50 1.49 -1.32
C HIS A 117 11.18 2.54 -0.42
N VAL A 118 12.41 2.31 0.01
CA VAL A 118 13.26 3.45 0.36
C VAL A 118 13.94 3.82 -0.96
N ASN A 119 13.58 4.99 -1.51
CA ASN A 119 14.51 5.72 -2.36
C ASN A 119 15.81 5.79 -1.55
N ILE A 120 16.76 4.91 -1.86
CA ILE A 120 18.10 4.95 -1.28
C ILE A 120 18.61 6.29 -1.75
N ASN A 121 18.48 7.31 -0.89
CA ASN A 121 19.02 8.61 -1.17
C ASN A 121 20.50 8.37 -1.44
N ALA A 122 20.89 8.50 -2.71
CA ALA A 122 22.27 8.37 -3.12
C ALA A 122 23.06 9.25 -2.16
N ARG A 123 24.03 8.64 -1.46
CA ARG A 123 24.92 9.39 -0.57
C ARG A 123 25.37 10.60 -1.37
N LYS A 124 25.14 11.82 -0.85
CA LYS A 124 25.56 13.05 -1.51
C LYS A 124 27.06 12.92 -1.74
N SER A 125 27.46 12.62 -2.97
CA SER A 125 28.86 12.62 -3.36
C SER A 125 29.40 14.00 -3.02
N PRO A 126 30.60 14.11 -2.43
CA PRO A 126 31.24 15.41 -2.24
C PRO A 126 31.31 16.13 -3.61
N PRO A 127 31.24 17.47 -3.64
CA PRO A 127 31.08 18.22 -4.88
C PRO A 127 32.33 18.06 -5.75
N GLY A 128 32.29 17.09 -6.66
CA GLY A 128 33.29 16.84 -7.69
C GLY A 128 32.79 17.36 -9.03
N THR A 129 33.53 18.33 -9.54
CA THR A 129 33.55 18.97 -10.88
C THR A 129 32.52 18.55 -11.95
N PRO A 130 31.91 19.52 -12.66
CA PRO A 130 30.83 19.25 -13.62
C PRO A 130 31.37 18.55 -14.88
N LYS A 131 30.82 17.37 -15.20
CA LYS A 131 30.96 16.75 -16.52
C LYS A 131 29.73 17.06 -17.36
N GLU A 132 29.92 17.87 -18.40
CA GLU A 132 28.97 18.02 -19.50
C GLU A 132 28.57 16.66 -20.05
N THR A 133 27.26 16.34 -20.01
CA THR A 133 26.71 15.28 -20.85
C THR A 133 25.41 15.72 -21.50
N LYS A 134 25.41 15.56 -22.82
CA LYS A 134 24.45 16.06 -23.78
C LYS A 134 23.07 15.41 -23.58
N ARG A 135 22.04 16.24 -23.51
CA ARG A 135 20.63 15.83 -23.57
C ARG A 135 20.33 15.13 -24.91
N LYS A 136 19.72 13.94 -24.86
CA LYS A 136 18.84 13.43 -25.92
C LYS A 136 17.59 12.82 -25.28
N MET A 137 16.42 13.34 -25.66
CA MET A 137 15.10 12.85 -25.25
C MET A 137 14.68 11.59 -26.02
N LYS A 138 13.78 10.86 -25.36
CA LYS A 138 13.24 9.49 -25.57
C LYS A 138 12.47 9.26 -26.88
N PRO A 139 12.14 8.00 -27.17
CA PRO A 139 10.75 7.61 -27.40
C PRO A 139 10.21 6.81 -26.21
N ILE A 140 8.96 7.10 -25.86
CA ILE A 140 8.15 6.46 -24.82
C ILE A 140 7.72 5.09 -25.33
N ASP A 141 8.09 4.02 -24.63
CA ASP A 141 7.56 2.69 -24.88
C ASP A 141 6.54 2.33 -23.79
N GLN A 142 5.37 1.90 -24.23
CA GLN A 142 4.20 1.61 -23.41
C GLN A 142 4.38 0.25 -22.74
N SER A 143 4.81 0.24 -21.49
CA SER A 143 4.65 -0.94 -20.62
C SER A 143 3.71 -0.60 -19.47
N TYR A 144 2.55 -1.25 -19.47
CA TYR A 144 1.62 -1.27 -18.34
C TYR A 144 2.27 -2.03 -17.18
N GLY A 145 3.06 -1.32 -16.39
CA GLY A 145 3.28 -1.63 -14.99
C GLY A 145 2.81 -0.40 -14.22
N MET A 146 1.73 -0.51 -13.45
CA MET A 146 1.32 0.56 -12.53
C MET A 146 2.33 0.67 -11.40
N GLN A 147 3.49 1.24 -11.71
CA GLN A 147 4.39 1.81 -10.74
C GLN A 147 3.78 3.17 -10.38
N LEU A 148 3.25 3.27 -9.16
CA LEU A 148 2.81 4.53 -8.59
C LEU A 148 4.06 5.37 -8.27
N ASP A 149 4.61 6.03 -9.28
CA ASP A 149 5.66 7.01 -9.10
C ASP A 149 5.07 8.20 -8.32
N LEU A 150 5.57 8.35 -7.09
CA LEU A 150 5.18 9.42 -6.15
C LEU A 150 5.57 10.81 -6.68
N ASP A 151 6.54 10.87 -7.59
CA ASP A 151 7.07 12.10 -8.17
C ASP A 151 6.13 12.73 -9.21
N GLU A 152 5.29 11.94 -9.88
CA GLU A 152 4.30 12.46 -10.85
C GLU A 152 3.12 13.19 -10.16
N LEU A 153 3.02 13.10 -8.83
CA LEU A 153 2.02 13.80 -8.01
C LEU A 153 2.53 15.11 -7.38
N LEU A 154 3.81 15.45 -7.57
CA LEU A 154 4.47 16.63 -6.98
C LEU A 154 4.71 17.77 -7.97
N GLU A 155 4.47 17.57 -9.26
CA GLU A 155 4.42 18.65 -10.25
C GLU A 155 2.96 19.02 -10.50
N ILE A 156 2.49 20.11 -9.88
CA ILE A 156 1.51 21.10 -10.39
C ILE A 156 1.40 22.14 -9.27
N ASP A 157 2.06 23.30 -9.48
CA ASP A 157 1.70 24.57 -8.84
C ASP A 157 0.38 25.10 -9.43
#